data_AF-A0A353NA91-F1
#
_entry.id   AF-A0A353NA91-F1
#
_cell.length_a   1.000
_cell.length_b   1.000
_cell.length_c   1.000
_cell.angle_alpha   90.00
_cell.angle_beta   90.00
_cell.angle_gamma   90.00
#
_symmetry.space_group_name_H-M   'P 1'
#
loop_
_entity.id
_entity.type
_entity.pdbx_description
1 polymer ?
#
loop_
_entity_poly.entity_id
_entity_poly.type
_entity_poly.pdbx_seq_one_letter_code
_entity_poly.pdbx_strand_id
1 'polypeptide(L)'
;MAKQFVLEQMNADWFAHDLMDKWGKLLGLKANIEARRDDPIWKTVYSLADKSVGLPKTVDHAKMVDIMTAEIHNMLKMQQTPEKTLANIQKQIKPLNLKPIK
;
A
#
# COMPACT_ATOMS: atom_id res chain seq x y z
N MET A 1 -16.00 19.34 17.47
CA MET A 1 -16.97 18.93 16.43
C MET A 1 -16.33 18.04 15.35
N ALA A 2 -15.32 18.48 14.60
CA ALA A 2 -14.74 17.67 13.51
C ALA A 2 -14.18 16.30 13.94
N LYS A 3 -13.49 16.21 15.08
CA LYS A 3 -12.95 14.95 15.61
C LYS A 3 -14.05 13.92 15.96
N GLN A 4 -15.16 14.38 16.52
CA GLN A 4 -16.30 13.53 16.89
C GLN A 4 -16.95 12.96 15.62
N PHE A 5 -17.19 13.81 14.63
CA PHE A 5 -17.75 13.42 13.34
C PHE A 5 -16.85 12.40 12.61
N VAL A 6 -15.54 12.62 12.58
CA VAL A 6 -14.60 11.65 11.96
C VAL A 6 -14.66 10.30 12.67
N LEU A 7 -14.72 10.27 14.01
CA LEU A 7 -14.85 9.02 14.76
C LEU A 7 -16.18 8.32 14.49
N GLU A 8 -17.28 9.07 14.40
CA GLU A 8 -18.61 8.52 14.07
C GLU A 8 -18.63 7.91 12.66
N GLN A 9 -18.05 8.60 11.66
CA GLN A 9 -17.97 8.07 10.29
C GLN A 9 -17.03 6.86 10.19
N MET A 10 -15.88 6.88 10.87
CA MET A 10 -14.93 5.75 10.87
C MET A 10 -15.52 4.49 11.47
N ASN A 11 -16.42 4.62 12.45
CA ASN A 11 -17.09 3.51 13.14
C ASN A 11 -18.44 3.13 12.51
N ALA A 12 -18.87 3.79 11.44
CA ALA A 12 -20.13 3.50 10.78
C ALA A 12 -19.93 2.46 9.66
N ASP A 13 -20.54 1.28 9.83
CA ASP A 13 -20.45 0.17 8.87
C ASP A 13 -20.88 0.59 7.46
N TRP A 14 -21.96 1.37 7.33
CA TRP A 14 -22.45 1.85 6.03
C TRP A 14 -21.41 2.71 5.29
N PHE A 15 -20.63 3.52 6.02
CA PHE A 15 -19.62 4.40 5.44
C PHE A 15 -18.40 3.61 4.97
N ALA A 16 -18.00 2.59 5.73
CA ALA A 16 -16.95 1.67 5.32
C ALA A 16 -17.33 0.85 4.08
N HIS A 17 -18.60 0.42 4.00
CA HIS A 17 -19.13 -0.30 2.84
C HIS A 17 -19.25 0.60 1.61
N ASP A 18 -19.78 1.83 1.74
CA ASP A 18 -19.84 2.81 0.65
C ASP A 18 -18.44 3.16 0.13
N LEU A 19 -17.45 3.24 1.04
CA LEU A 19 -16.06 3.47 0.68
C LEU A 19 -15.45 2.35 -0.17
N MET A 20 -15.77 1.10 0.19
CA MET A 20 -15.33 -0.08 -0.55
C MET A 20 -16.04 -0.16 -1.91
N ASP A 21 -17.36 0.04 -1.95
CA ASP A 21 -18.17 -0.12 -3.17
C ASP A 21 -17.83 0.92 -4.23
N LYS A 22 -17.55 2.17 -3.83
CA LYS A 22 -17.27 3.26 -4.76
C LYS A 22 -15.81 3.47 -5.07
N TRP A 23 -14.91 3.14 -4.13
CA TRP A 23 -13.49 3.48 -4.27
C TRP A 23 -12.51 2.34 -3.93
N GLY A 24 -13.00 1.15 -3.58
CA GLY A 24 -12.16 0.01 -3.20
C GLY A 24 -11.33 0.27 -1.94
N LYS A 25 -11.73 1.26 -1.12
CA LYS A 25 -10.98 1.67 0.08
C LYS A 25 -11.52 0.96 1.30
N LEU A 26 -10.64 0.19 1.93
CA LEU A 26 -10.95 -0.53 3.14
C LEU A 26 -10.59 0.29 4.38
N LEU A 27 -11.59 0.69 5.16
CA LEU A 27 -11.34 1.22 6.49
C LEU A 27 -10.93 0.06 7.40
N GLY A 28 -9.72 0.12 7.97
CA GLY A 28 -9.05 -0.97 8.69
C GLY A 28 -9.64 -1.36 10.05
N LEU A 29 -10.96 -1.27 10.24
CA LEU A 29 -11.65 -1.89 11.35
C LEU A 29 -12.02 -3.32 10.97
N LYS A 30 -11.53 -4.28 11.77
CA LYS A 30 -11.72 -5.72 11.54
C LYS A 30 -13.18 -6.13 11.33
N ALA A 31 -14.11 -5.51 12.06
CA ALA A 31 -15.55 -5.78 11.96
C ALA A 31 -16.12 -5.51 10.56
N ASN A 32 -15.71 -4.40 9.92
CA ASN A 32 -16.19 -4.00 8.59
C ASN A 32 -15.73 -4.98 7.49
N ILE A 33 -14.56 -5.59 7.69
CA ILE A 33 -14.01 -6.61 6.80
C ILE A 33 -14.77 -7.93 6.99
N GLU A 34 -15.01 -8.30 8.25
CA GLU A 34 -15.68 -9.55 8.60
C GLU A 34 -17.14 -9.59 8.12
N ALA A 35 -17.83 -8.45 8.14
CA ALA A 35 -19.22 -8.31 7.67
C ALA A 35 -19.42 -8.55 6.16
N ARG A 36 -18.33 -8.54 5.37
CA ARG A 36 -18.39 -8.69 3.91
C ARG A 36 -17.51 -9.80 3.36
N ARG A 37 -17.01 -10.72 4.20
CA ARG A 37 -16.13 -11.83 3.76
C ARG A 37 -16.72 -12.72 2.67
N ASP A 38 -18.02 -12.69 2.49
CA ASP A 38 -18.78 -13.38 1.45
C ASP A 38 -18.61 -12.75 0.06
N ASP A 39 -18.18 -11.49 -0.04
CA ASP A 39 -17.90 -10.85 -1.32
C ASP A 39 -16.74 -11.58 -2.05
N PRO A 40 -16.94 -12.01 -3.32
CA PRO A 40 -15.90 -12.69 -4.10
C PRO A 40 -14.56 -11.96 -4.19
N ILE A 41 -14.53 -10.63 -4.04
CA ILE A 41 -13.30 -9.85 -4.04
C ILE A 41 -12.35 -10.31 -2.92
N TRP A 42 -12.86 -10.76 -1.78
CA TRP A 42 -12.04 -11.18 -0.65
C TRP A 42 -11.25 -12.44 -0.91
N LYS A 43 -11.82 -13.39 -1.67
CA LYS A 43 -11.08 -14.57 -2.10
C LYS A 43 -9.84 -14.17 -2.90
N THR A 44 -9.99 -13.17 -3.77
CA THR A 44 -8.88 -12.61 -4.56
C THR A 44 -7.89 -11.86 -3.68
N VAL A 45 -8.38 -10.97 -2.80
CA VAL A 45 -7.53 -10.18 -1.88
C VAL A 45 -6.73 -11.07 -0.95
N TYR A 46 -7.34 -12.07 -0.32
CA TYR A 46 -6.63 -13.03 0.54
C TYR A 46 -5.62 -13.86 -0.26
N SER A 47 -5.98 -14.33 -1.46
CA SER A 47 -5.03 -15.05 -2.32
C SER A 47 -3.83 -14.18 -2.73
N LEU A 48 -4.00 -12.87 -2.88
CA LEU A 48 -2.91 -11.94 -3.16
C LEU A 48 -2.07 -11.70 -1.91
N ALA A 49 -2.71 -11.46 -0.77
CA ALA A 49 -2.06 -11.24 0.51
C ALA A 49 -1.18 -12.44 0.92
N ASP A 50 -1.69 -13.67 0.79
CA ASP A 50 -0.98 -14.92 1.12
C ASP A 50 0.26 -15.15 0.22
N LYS A 51 0.28 -14.56 -0.97
CA LYS A 51 1.41 -14.64 -1.92
C LYS A 51 2.32 -13.41 -1.86
N SER A 52 2.02 -12.47 -0.98
CA SER A 52 2.76 -11.22 -0.84
C SER A 52 3.68 -11.25 0.38
N VAL A 53 4.54 -10.24 0.47
CA VAL A 53 5.36 -9.99 1.65
C VAL A 53 4.94 -8.69 2.30
N GLY A 54 4.87 -8.69 3.64
CA GLY A 54 4.65 -7.47 4.41
C GLY A 54 5.79 -6.48 4.18
N LEU A 55 5.46 -5.23 3.89
CA LEU A 55 6.47 -4.18 3.75
C LEU A 55 7.04 -3.84 5.13
N PRO A 56 8.38 -3.92 5.32
CA PRO A 56 8.98 -3.53 6.59
C PRO A 56 8.81 -2.03 6.81
N LYS A 57 8.41 -1.63 8.02
CA LYS A 57 8.45 -0.22 8.42
C LYS A 57 9.90 0.17 8.63
N THR A 58 10.42 1.09 7.82
CA THR A 58 11.79 1.59 7.93
C THR A 58 11.79 3.12 7.96
N VAL A 59 12.86 3.71 8.50
CA VAL A 59 12.98 5.17 8.60
C VAL A 59 12.94 5.82 7.22
N ASP A 60 13.65 5.26 6.24
CA ASP A 60 13.75 5.81 4.90
C ASP A 60 12.84 5.10 3.87
N HIS A 61 11.74 4.46 4.31
CA HIS A 61 10.83 3.73 3.42
C HIS A 61 10.29 4.61 2.28
N ALA A 62 9.83 5.82 2.61
CA ALA A 62 9.28 6.74 1.61
C ALA A 62 10.32 7.11 0.53
N LYS A 63 11.56 7.41 0.95
CA LYS A 63 12.65 7.73 0.01
C LYS A 63 12.98 6.56 -0.91
N MET A 64 12.95 5.33 -0.39
CA MET A 64 13.15 4.12 -1.19
C MET A 64 12.07 4.00 -2.28
N VAL A 65 10.80 4.22 -1.91
CA VAL A 65 9.67 4.19 -2.85
C VAL A 65 9.80 5.27 -3.93
N ASP A 66 10.21 6.48 -3.56
CA ASP A 66 10.41 7.58 -4.52
C ASP A 66 11.51 7.25 -5.54
N ILE A 67 12.65 6.71 -5.09
CA ILE A 67 13.75 6.26 -5.96
C ILE A 67 13.26 5.19 -6.92
N MET A 68 12.59 4.16 -6.42
CA MET A 68 12.07 3.07 -7.25
C MET A 68 11.08 3.60 -8.30
N THR A 69 10.18 4.49 -7.89
CA THR A 69 9.16 5.08 -8.77
C THR A 69 9.80 5.90 -9.89
N ALA A 70 10.78 6.75 -9.56
CA ALA A 70 11.48 7.58 -10.54
C ALA A 70 12.25 6.74 -11.57
N GLU A 71 12.97 5.72 -11.11
CA GLU A 71 13.75 4.84 -11.99
C GLU A 71 12.84 3.96 -12.87
N ILE A 72 11.76 3.40 -12.32
CA ILE A 72 10.77 2.64 -13.11
C ILE A 72 10.09 3.54 -14.15
N HIS A 73 9.75 4.79 -13.81
CA HIS A 73 9.16 5.74 -14.76
C HIS A 73 10.08 6.00 -15.97
N ASN A 74 11.38 6.20 -15.72
CA ASN A 74 12.35 6.39 -16.79
C ASN A 74 12.49 5.14 -17.68
N MET A 75 12.39 3.94 -17.09
CA MET A 75 12.37 2.67 -17.83
C MET A 75 11.13 2.56 -18.72
N LEU A 76 9.95 2.88 -18.18
CA LEU A 76 8.68 2.85 -18.94
C LEU A 76 8.66 3.85 -20.09
N LYS A 77 9.40 4.96 -19.96
CA LYS A 77 9.63 5.94 -21.05
C LYS A 77 10.70 5.50 -22.05
N MET A 78 11.24 4.29 -21.92
CA MET A 78 12.34 3.77 -22.74
C MET A 78 13.62 4.64 -22.71
N GLN A 79 13.81 5.43 -21.66
CA GLN A 79 15.01 6.26 -21.46
C GLN A 79 16.17 5.45 -20.85
N GLN A 80 15.87 4.26 -20.32
CA GLN A 80 16.85 3.34 -19.74
C GLN A 80 16.38 1.89 -19.85
N THR A 81 17.33 0.95 -19.83
CA THR A 81 17.05 -0.50 -19.84
C THR A 81 16.73 -1.01 -18.43
N PRO A 82 16.03 -2.16 -18.31
CA PRO A 82 15.73 -2.76 -17.01
C PRO A 82 16.97 -3.01 -16.13
N GLU A 83 18.08 -3.43 -16.72
CA GLU A 83 19.33 -3.72 -16.01
C GLU A 83 19.93 -2.45 -15.42
N LYS A 84 19.91 -1.36 -16.20
CA LYS A 84 20.39 -0.05 -15.74
C LYS A 84 19.48 0.54 -14.67
N THR A 85 18.16 0.40 -14.82
CA THR A 85 17.17 0.77 -13.81
C THR A 85 17.44 0.05 -12.49
N LEU A 86 17.64 -1.26 -12.52
CA LEU A 86 17.93 -2.04 -11.32
C LEU A 86 19.26 -1.61 -10.66
N ALA A 87 20.32 -1.41 -11.46
CA ALA A 87 21.61 -0.95 -10.96
C ALA A 87 21.52 0.44 -10.30
N ASN A 88 20.75 1.36 -10.88
CA ASN A 88 20.51 2.70 -10.33
C ASN A 88 19.75 2.64 -9.00
N ILE A 89 18.67 1.84 -8.95
CA ILE A 89 17.88 1.61 -7.74
C ILE A 89 18.78 1.08 -6.62
N GLN A 90 19.55 0.03 -6.88
CA GLN A 90 20.47 -0.56 -5.89
C GLN A 90 21.50 0.45 -5.39
N LYS A 91 22.10 1.23 -6.29
CA LYS A 91 23.09 2.27 -5.96
C LYS A 91 22.50 3.35 -5.06
N GLN A 92 21.30 3.83 -5.36
CA GLN A 92 20.64 4.93 -4.65
C GLN A 92 20.01 4.49 -3.32
N ILE A 93 19.57 3.24 -3.22
CA ILE A 93 19.01 2.68 -1.98
C ILE A 93 20.10 2.30 -0.97
N LYS A 94 21.30 1.88 -1.42
CA LYS A 94 22.40 1.46 -0.56
C LYS A 94 22.71 2.37 0.66
N PRO A 95 22.70 3.72 0.55
CA PRO A 95 22.93 4.59 1.69
C PRO A 95 21.73 4.79 2.64
N LEU A 96 20.54 4.29 2.30
CA LEU A 96 19.32 4.50 3.09
C LEU A 96 19.28 3.63 4.36
N ASN A 97 18.68 4.15 5.42
CA ASN A 97 18.38 3.36 6.62
C ASN A 97 17.10 2.55 6.42
N LEU A 98 17.28 1.36 5.84
CA LEU A 98 16.20 0.39 5.62
C LEU A 98 16.13 -0.71 6.69
N LYS A 99 16.71 -0.48 7.88
CA LYS A 99 16.54 -1.40 8.99
C LYS A 99 15.08 -1.35 9.48
N PRO A 100 14.41 -2.50 9.67
CA PRO A 100 13.07 -2.53 10.21
C PRO A 100 13.01 -1.87 11.60
N ILE A 101 12.04 -0.99 11.79
CA ILE A 101 11.65 -0.46 13.09
C ILE A 101 10.81 -1.53 13.77
N LYS A 102 11.16 -1.86 15.02
CA LYS A 102 10.40 -2.80 15.86
C LYS A 102 9.07 -2.19 16.32
#